data_AF-A0A2V8MBY1-F1
#
_entry.id   AF-A0A2V8MBY1-F1
#
_cell.length_a   1.000
_cell.length_b   1.000
_cell.length_c   1.000
_cell.angle_alpha   90.00
_cell.angle_beta   90.00
_cell.angle_gamma   90.00
#
_symmetry.space_group_name_H-M   'P 1'
#
loop_
_entity.id
_entity.type
_entity.pdbx_description
1 polymer ?
#
loop_
_entity_poly.entity_id
_entity_poly.type
_entity_poly.pdbx_seq_one_letter_code
_entity_poly.pdbx_strand_id
1 'polypeptide(L)'
;MPSKKVASTIWPMKVQVRAHSRSGHYYKKNAGLPGVHLPHPSAIAPGVNPSPLHDLIFHGGKTVAQMQYKNYFIGGTASWDASDIASIDAALAAAMRDRQLNNMLTQYFPGSKMSCDVIDSQILEVPKPKSFGEPDVQNLVKKLFTDGSLPSSDLSATIFNFMLPSGSELKLGKDSSLHGLGGYHGSLHVKKPGQGSTTLYYSVGVFSEILPNGNENGIVAFDKPWKSVVGTFYHELNEFRTD
;
A
#
# COMPACT_ATOMS: atom_id res chain seq x y z
N MET A 1 -29.05 25.47 19.65
CA MET A 1 -27.79 25.50 18.89
C MET A 1 -27.71 24.22 18.08
N PRO A 2 -27.69 24.25 16.73
CA PRO A 2 -27.58 23.03 15.96
C PRO A 2 -26.15 22.51 16.04
N SER A 3 -26.00 21.27 16.49
CA SER A 3 -24.73 20.55 16.52
C SER A 3 -24.14 20.51 15.11
N LYS A 4 -22.90 21.01 14.94
CA LYS A 4 -22.15 20.81 13.71
C LYS A 4 -21.98 19.30 13.51
N LYS A 5 -22.69 18.73 12.54
CA LYS A 5 -22.37 17.39 12.03
C LYS A 5 -20.92 17.44 11.57
N VAL A 6 -20.04 16.73 12.26
CA VAL A 6 -18.70 16.44 11.77
C VAL A 6 -18.91 15.75 10.43
N ALA A 7 -18.49 16.37 9.34
CA ALA A 7 -18.54 15.75 8.03
C ALA A 7 -17.83 14.40 8.15
N SER A 8 -18.55 13.31 7.89
CA SER A 8 -17.92 11.99 7.78
C SER A 8 -16.87 12.11 6.70
N THR A 9 -15.61 12.06 7.09
CA THR A 9 -14.50 12.10 6.14
C THR A 9 -14.49 10.74 5.47
N ILE A 10 -15.16 10.67 4.32
CA ILE A 10 -15.17 9.49 3.46
C ILE A 10 -13.80 9.46 2.80
N TRP A 11 -13.08 8.34 2.94
CA TRP A 11 -11.77 8.15 2.34
C TRP A 11 -11.83 7.00 1.33
N PRO A 12 -11.18 7.12 0.16
CA PRO A 12 -10.84 5.93 -0.61
C PRO A 12 -10.03 4.98 0.28
N MET A 13 -10.26 3.66 0.15
CA MET A 13 -9.45 2.69 0.88
C MET A 13 -8.06 2.67 0.26
N LYS A 14 -7.06 3.17 1.00
CA LYS A 14 -5.62 3.12 0.63
C LYS A 14 -4.86 2.21 1.60
N VAL A 15 -5.50 1.12 2.01
CA VAL A 15 -5.06 0.28 3.12
C VAL A 15 -5.37 -1.18 2.83
N GLN A 16 -4.44 -2.07 3.14
CA GLN A 16 -4.69 -3.50 3.19
C GLN A 16 -4.98 -3.95 4.63
N VAL A 17 -6.15 -4.57 4.83
CA VAL A 17 -6.65 -4.96 6.16
C VAL A 17 -7.15 -6.41 6.19
N ARG A 18 -6.98 -7.10 7.32
CA ARG A 18 -7.52 -8.45 7.51
C ARG A 18 -9.04 -8.41 7.50
N ALA A 19 -9.68 -9.31 6.74
CA ALA A 19 -11.13 -9.47 6.73
C ALA A 19 -11.67 -9.74 8.15
N HIS A 20 -12.79 -9.11 8.50
CA HIS A 20 -13.45 -9.23 9.82
C HIS A 20 -12.62 -8.78 11.03
N SER A 21 -11.46 -8.16 10.82
CA SER A 21 -10.69 -7.55 11.89
C SER A 21 -11.29 -6.21 12.32
N ARG A 22 -10.84 -5.69 13.46
CA ARG A 22 -11.24 -4.35 13.92
C ARG A 22 -10.86 -3.28 12.89
N SER A 23 -9.68 -3.37 12.29
CA SER A 23 -9.26 -2.50 11.18
C SER A 23 -10.18 -2.66 9.97
N GLY A 24 -10.50 -3.90 9.59
CA GLY A 24 -11.43 -4.21 8.50
C GLY A 24 -12.81 -3.57 8.69
N HIS A 25 -13.37 -3.65 9.89
CA HIS A 25 -14.63 -2.98 10.23
C HIS A 25 -14.52 -1.46 10.24
N TYR A 26 -13.43 -0.91 10.75
CA TYR A 26 -13.19 0.52 10.81
C TYR A 26 -13.11 1.13 9.39
N TYR A 27 -12.27 0.61 8.52
CA TYR A 27 -12.09 1.19 7.18
C TYR A 27 -13.31 0.95 6.29
N LYS A 28 -13.93 -0.24 6.33
CA LYS A 28 -15.16 -0.50 5.55
C LYS A 28 -16.31 0.44 5.92
N LYS A 29 -16.43 0.83 7.19
CA LYS A 29 -17.47 1.78 7.64
C LYS A 29 -17.24 3.20 7.12
N ASN A 30 -16.00 3.58 6.83
CA ASN A 30 -15.63 4.94 6.43
C ASN A 30 -15.22 5.04 4.94
N ALA A 31 -15.30 3.94 4.19
CA ALA A 31 -14.98 3.89 2.77
C ALA A 31 -16.05 4.59 1.92
N GLY A 32 -15.63 5.23 0.82
CA GLY A 32 -16.52 5.73 -0.22
C GLY A 32 -15.79 6.59 -1.25
N LEU A 33 -16.53 6.99 -2.30
CA LEU A 33 -15.98 7.73 -3.43
C LEU A 33 -15.95 9.25 -3.19
N PRO A 34 -14.92 9.97 -3.66
CA PRO A 34 -14.90 11.44 -3.62
C PRO A 34 -15.94 12.04 -4.59
N GLY A 35 -16.95 12.74 -4.05
CA GLY A 35 -17.58 13.88 -4.73
C GLY A 35 -18.54 13.70 -5.92
N VAL A 36 -19.04 12.51 -6.30
CA VAL A 36 -19.94 12.36 -7.48
C VAL A 36 -21.09 11.36 -7.28
N HIS A 37 -22.23 11.60 -7.96
CA HIS A 37 -23.36 10.67 -8.10
C HIS A 37 -23.12 9.70 -9.27
N LEU A 38 -23.44 8.41 -9.09
CA LEU A 38 -22.95 7.32 -9.96
C LEU A 38 -23.95 6.93 -11.06
N PRO A 39 -23.46 6.45 -12.22
CA PRO A 39 -24.31 5.92 -13.28
C PRO A 39 -24.97 4.59 -12.88
N HIS A 40 -26.20 4.35 -13.33
CA HIS A 40 -26.90 3.08 -13.10
C HIS A 40 -26.51 2.03 -14.17
N PRO A 41 -26.29 0.76 -13.79
CA PRO A 41 -25.94 -0.30 -14.74
C PRO A 41 -27.12 -0.63 -15.68
N SER A 42 -26.81 -0.98 -16.93
CA SER A 42 -27.79 -1.30 -17.98
C SER A 42 -28.29 -2.75 -17.96
N ALA A 43 -27.70 -3.64 -17.16
CA ALA A 43 -28.10 -5.04 -16.99
C ALA A 43 -27.70 -5.58 -15.61
N ILE A 44 -28.56 -6.40 -15.00
CA ILE A 44 -28.41 -6.89 -13.61
C ILE A 44 -28.78 -8.39 -13.56
N ALA A 45 -27.98 -9.20 -12.84
CA ALA A 45 -28.31 -10.60 -12.58
C ALA A 45 -29.50 -10.71 -11.59
N PRO A 46 -30.46 -11.65 -11.78
CA PRO A 46 -31.60 -11.79 -10.88
C PRO A 46 -31.19 -11.94 -9.41
N GLY A 47 -31.79 -11.14 -8.52
CA GLY A 47 -31.53 -11.17 -7.08
C GLY A 47 -30.35 -10.32 -6.61
N VAL A 48 -29.62 -9.65 -7.51
CA VAL A 48 -28.58 -8.69 -7.15
C VAL A 48 -29.16 -7.28 -7.23
N ASN A 49 -29.12 -6.52 -6.13
CA ASN A 49 -29.46 -5.10 -6.21
C ASN A 49 -28.28 -4.35 -6.85
N PRO A 50 -28.54 -3.45 -7.82
CA PRO A 50 -27.48 -2.64 -8.39
C PRO A 50 -26.86 -1.79 -7.28
N SER A 51 -25.54 -1.87 -7.16
CA SER A 51 -24.76 -1.00 -6.30
C SER A 51 -23.72 -0.33 -7.20
N PRO A 52 -24.06 0.80 -7.83
CA PRO A 52 -23.12 1.56 -8.66
C PRO A 52 -21.79 1.89 -7.97
N LEU A 53 -21.78 1.92 -6.63
CA LEU A 53 -20.58 2.06 -5.79
C LEU A 53 -19.61 0.87 -5.90
N HIS A 54 -20.04 -0.26 -6.45
CA HIS A 54 -19.26 -1.48 -6.63
C HIS A 54 -18.89 -1.74 -8.10
N ASP A 55 -19.30 -0.88 -9.03
CA ASP A 55 -18.91 -1.01 -10.42
C ASP A 55 -17.42 -0.63 -10.57
N LEU A 56 -16.66 -1.44 -11.32
CA LEU A 56 -15.24 -1.19 -11.60
C LEU A 56 -15.09 -0.08 -12.66
N ILE A 57 -15.54 1.13 -12.34
CA ILE A 57 -15.43 2.31 -13.21
C ILE A 57 -14.19 3.11 -12.78
N PHE A 58 -13.43 3.60 -13.75
CA PHE A 58 -12.33 4.52 -13.44
C PHE A 58 -12.91 5.87 -12.97
N HIS A 59 -12.69 6.22 -11.70
CA HIS A 59 -13.23 7.42 -11.06
C HIS A 59 -12.33 8.66 -11.21
N GLY A 60 -11.39 8.65 -12.15
CA GLY A 60 -10.30 9.63 -12.22
C GLY A 60 -9.18 9.30 -11.23
N GLY A 61 -8.05 9.98 -11.36
CA GLY A 61 -6.83 9.64 -10.62
C GLY A 61 -5.66 9.43 -11.55
N LYS A 62 -4.51 9.06 -11.00
CA LYS A 62 -3.33 8.78 -11.81
C LYS A 62 -3.31 7.30 -12.14
N THR A 63 -3.08 6.96 -13.40
CA THR A 63 -2.83 5.58 -13.79
C THR A 63 -1.35 5.40 -14.17
N VAL A 64 -0.75 4.31 -13.71
CA VAL A 64 0.68 4.00 -13.93
C VAL A 64 0.81 2.61 -14.55
N ALA A 65 0.50 2.49 -15.85
CA ALA A 65 0.57 1.21 -16.56
C ALA A 65 1.97 0.59 -16.54
N GLN A 66 3.00 1.43 -16.67
CA GLN A 66 4.40 1.08 -16.63
C GLN A 66 4.99 1.66 -15.34
N MET A 67 5.28 0.79 -14.38
CA MET A 67 5.73 1.22 -13.06
C MET A 67 7.08 0.62 -12.70
N GLN A 68 7.70 1.21 -11.69
CA GLN A 68 8.86 0.66 -11.01
C GLN A 68 8.60 0.61 -9.50
N TYR A 69 9.24 -0.33 -8.80
CA TYR A 69 9.27 -0.28 -7.34
C TYR A 69 10.64 -0.64 -6.80
N LYS A 70 10.94 -0.14 -5.59
CA LYS A 70 12.10 -0.54 -4.79
C LYS A 70 11.62 -0.93 -3.40
N ASN A 71 12.11 -2.07 -2.91
CA ASN A 71 11.88 -2.51 -1.53
C ASN A 71 12.97 -1.97 -0.61
N TYR A 72 12.55 -1.38 0.51
CA TYR A 72 13.40 -0.98 1.62
C TYR A 72 13.04 -1.78 2.87
N PHE A 73 13.97 -2.60 3.33
CA PHE A 73 13.85 -3.39 4.56
C PHE A 73 14.36 -2.58 5.75
N ILE A 74 13.49 -2.19 6.67
CA ILE A 74 13.81 -1.28 7.79
C ILE A 74 14.43 -2.06 8.95
N GLY A 75 15.35 -1.45 9.70
CA GLY A 75 15.82 -1.97 11.00
C GLY A 75 17.22 -2.58 10.98
N GLY A 76 17.94 -2.44 9.86
CA GLY A 76 19.27 -2.99 9.67
C GLY A 76 19.31 -4.50 9.48
N THR A 77 20.48 -5.01 9.08
CA THR A 77 20.67 -6.41 8.68
C THR A 77 20.28 -7.41 9.77
N ALA A 78 20.52 -7.09 11.04
CA ALA A 78 20.18 -7.96 12.17
C ALA A 78 18.66 -8.13 12.41
N SER A 79 17.83 -7.34 11.73
CA SER A 79 16.36 -7.41 11.86
C SER A 79 15.70 -8.35 10.86
N TRP A 80 16.46 -8.91 9.92
CA TRP A 80 15.92 -9.67 8.79
C TRP A 80 16.67 -10.97 8.57
N ASP A 81 15.91 -12.05 8.39
CA ASP A 81 16.45 -13.28 7.83
C ASP A 81 16.66 -13.10 6.32
N ALA A 82 17.86 -13.44 5.84
CA ALA A 82 18.21 -13.31 4.42
C ALA A 82 17.27 -14.13 3.51
N SER A 83 16.78 -15.27 4.00
CA SER A 83 15.82 -16.10 3.27
C SER A 83 14.45 -15.43 3.12
N ASP A 84 14.02 -14.63 4.08
CA ASP A 84 12.75 -13.91 3.99
C ASP A 84 12.86 -12.77 2.99
N ILE A 85 13.95 -11.99 3.02
CA ILE A 85 14.22 -10.96 2.01
C ILE A 85 14.20 -11.57 0.60
N ALA A 86 14.97 -12.64 0.39
CA ALA A 86 15.03 -13.31 -0.91
C ALA A 86 13.67 -13.85 -1.36
N SER A 87 12.88 -14.40 -0.43
CA SER A 87 11.54 -14.92 -0.74
C SER A 87 10.55 -13.80 -1.08
N ILE A 88 10.58 -12.70 -0.34
CA ILE A 88 9.72 -11.53 -0.57
C ILE A 88 10.03 -10.92 -1.93
N ASP A 89 11.30 -10.62 -2.21
CA ASP A 89 11.71 -10.00 -3.46
C ASP A 89 11.35 -10.88 -4.67
N ALA A 90 11.67 -12.18 -4.60
CA ALA A 90 11.38 -13.11 -5.68
C ALA A 90 9.86 -13.28 -5.91
N ALA A 91 9.08 -13.50 -4.86
CA ALA A 91 7.65 -13.75 -4.97
C ALA A 91 6.87 -12.49 -5.38
N LEU A 92 7.23 -11.32 -4.85
CA LEU A 92 6.60 -10.06 -5.24
C LEU A 92 6.92 -9.69 -6.69
N ALA A 93 8.17 -9.88 -7.13
CA ALA A 93 8.56 -9.70 -8.53
C ALA A 93 7.78 -10.64 -9.47
N ALA A 94 7.64 -11.91 -9.08
CA ALA A 94 6.85 -12.88 -9.83
C ALA A 94 5.37 -12.47 -9.90
N ALA A 95 4.76 -12.11 -8.76
CA ALA A 95 3.35 -11.71 -8.71
C ALA A 95 3.06 -10.46 -9.56
N MET A 96 3.92 -9.43 -9.48
CA MET A 96 3.76 -8.19 -10.24
C MET A 96 3.97 -8.36 -11.75
N ARG A 97 4.65 -9.43 -12.18
CA ARG A 97 4.88 -9.76 -13.60
C ARG A 97 4.00 -10.89 -14.11
N ASP A 98 3.24 -11.54 -13.23
CA ASP A 98 2.40 -12.67 -13.62
C ASP A 98 1.24 -12.19 -14.51
N ARG A 99 1.10 -12.84 -15.67
CA ARG A 99 0.09 -12.44 -16.66
C ARG A 99 -1.32 -12.68 -16.16
N GLN A 100 -1.57 -13.79 -15.46
CA GLN A 100 -2.92 -14.15 -15.01
C GLN A 100 -3.40 -13.23 -13.90
N LEU A 101 -2.52 -12.90 -12.95
CA LEU A 101 -2.81 -11.94 -11.89
C LEU A 101 -3.03 -10.52 -12.44
N ASN A 102 -2.24 -10.10 -13.43
CA ASN A 102 -2.38 -8.78 -14.04
C ASN A 102 -3.55 -8.65 -15.04
N ASN A 103 -4.14 -9.76 -15.53
CA ASN A 103 -5.22 -9.70 -16.54
C ASN A 103 -6.38 -8.81 -16.07
N MET A 104 -6.76 -8.88 -14.79
CA MET A 104 -7.83 -8.04 -14.26
C MET A 104 -7.47 -6.55 -14.31
N LEU A 105 -6.22 -6.21 -14.03
CA LEU A 105 -5.75 -4.82 -14.02
C LEU A 105 -5.69 -4.20 -15.41
N THR A 106 -5.51 -5.00 -16.47
CA THR A 106 -5.48 -4.49 -17.86
C THR A 106 -6.74 -3.69 -18.24
N GLN A 107 -7.87 -3.95 -17.58
CA GLN A 107 -9.12 -3.22 -17.77
C GLN A 107 -9.01 -1.73 -17.40
N TYR A 108 -8.07 -1.36 -16.52
CA TYR A 108 -7.79 0.03 -16.15
C TYR A 108 -6.85 0.74 -17.14
N PHE A 109 -6.23 0.01 -18.09
CA PHE A 109 -5.20 0.55 -18.98
C PHE A 109 -5.50 0.26 -20.46
N PRO A 110 -6.65 0.72 -21.01
CA PRO A 110 -7.01 0.46 -22.39
C PRO A 110 -5.93 0.98 -23.35
N GLY A 111 -5.46 0.11 -24.25
CA GLY A 111 -4.45 0.45 -25.26
C GLY A 111 -3.01 0.56 -24.73
N SER A 112 -2.76 0.30 -23.44
CA SER A 112 -1.43 0.38 -22.84
C SER A 112 -0.88 -1.00 -22.50
N LYS A 113 0.42 -1.19 -22.70
CA LYS A 113 1.13 -2.39 -22.21
C LYS A 113 1.53 -2.18 -20.75
N MET A 114 1.11 -3.09 -19.88
CA MET A 114 1.51 -3.07 -18.49
C MET A 114 2.92 -3.63 -18.32
N SER A 115 3.73 -2.99 -17.47
CA SER A 115 5.03 -3.49 -17.04
C SER A 115 5.32 -3.14 -15.58
N CYS A 116 6.19 -3.92 -14.95
CA CYS A 116 6.71 -3.68 -13.61
C CYS A 116 8.21 -3.98 -13.58
N ASP A 117 9.01 -2.94 -13.45
CA ASP A 117 10.44 -3.07 -13.27
C ASP A 117 10.79 -3.05 -11.78
N VAL A 118 11.60 -4.02 -11.36
CA VAL A 118 12.06 -4.14 -9.98
C VAL A 118 13.41 -3.46 -9.90
N ILE A 119 13.53 -2.51 -8.99
CA ILE A 119 14.80 -1.91 -8.61
C ILE A 119 15.33 -2.72 -7.43
N ASP A 120 16.62 -3.06 -7.46
CA ASP A 120 17.27 -3.86 -6.41
C ASP A 120 16.88 -3.36 -5.01
N SER A 121 16.48 -4.29 -4.15
CA SER A 121 16.07 -3.97 -2.78
C SER A 121 17.26 -3.48 -1.95
N GLN A 122 16.96 -2.86 -0.82
CA GLN A 122 17.98 -2.35 0.09
C GLN A 122 17.55 -2.51 1.54
N ILE A 123 18.45 -2.99 2.39
CA ILE A 123 18.30 -2.89 3.84
C ILE A 123 18.68 -1.46 4.26
N LEU A 124 17.78 -0.78 4.97
CA LEU A 124 18.06 0.50 5.58
C LEU A 124 18.63 0.27 6.97
N GLU A 125 19.90 0.63 7.13
CA GLU A 125 20.65 0.60 8.39
C GLU A 125 20.20 1.76 9.31
N VAL A 126 18.96 1.65 9.75
CA VAL A 126 18.32 2.51 10.76
C VAL A 126 17.88 1.64 11.94
N PRO A 127 17.76 2.20 13.16
CA PRO A 127 17.30 1.42 14.30
C PRO A 127 15.95 0.75 14.05
N LYS A 128 15.82 -0.52 14.46
CA LYS A 128 14.56 -1.27 14.40
C LYS A 128 13.44 -0.51 15.15
N PRO A 129 12.39 -0.06 14.47
CA PRO A 129 11.32 0.69 15.12
C PRO A 129 10.44 -0.25 15.94
N LYS A 130 10.07 0.16 17.16
CA LYS A 130 9.01 -0.54 17.91
C LYS A 130 7.62 -0.22 17.36
N SER A 131 7.43 1.02 16.92
CA SER A 131 6.21 1.55 16.33
C SER A 131 6.61 2.45 15.17
N PHE A 132 5.86 2.40 14.08
CA PHE A 132 6.13 3.19 12.87
C PHE A 132 4.81 3.63 12.25
N GLY A 133 4.65 4.93 11.98
CA GLY A 133 3.43 5.50 11.44
C GLY A 133 3.65 6.40 10.24
N GLU A 134 2.58 7.05 9.79
CA GLU A 134 2.60 7.88 8.58
C GLU A 134 3.65 9.01 8.64
N PRO A 135 3.81 9.75 9.75
CA PRO A 135 4.87 10.74 9.85
C PRO A 135 6.27 10.14 9.69
N ASP A 136 6.50 8.92 10.17
CA ASP A 136 7.81 8.27 10.11
C ASP A 136 8.17 7.88 8.67
N VAL A 137 7.24 7.26 7.93
CA VAL A 137 7.47 6.92 6.51
C VAL A 137 7.63 8.16 5.65
N GLN A 138 6.84 9.21 5.88
CA GLN A 138 6.95 10.47 5.14
C GLN A 138 8.29 11.16 5.40
N ASN A 139 8.75 11.18 6.65
CA ASN A 139 10.06 11.73 6.98
C ASN A 139 11.19 10.90 6.37
N LEU A 140 11.07 9.57 6.37
CA LEU A 140 12.08 8.67 5.81
C LEU A 140 12.20 8.82 4.28
N VAL A 141 11.08 8.79 3.54
CA VAL A 141 11.11 8.97 2.08
C VAL A 141 11.60 10.37 1.69
N LYS A 142 11.21 11.40 2.46
CA LYS A 142 11.72 12.76 2.27
C LYS A 142 13.22 12.82 2.46
N LYS A 143 13.75 12.21 3.52
CA LYS A 143 15.19 12.15 3.80
C LYS A 143 15.95 11.47 2.67
N LEU A 144 15.47 10.30 2.22
CA LEU A 144 16.10 9.59 1.11
C LEU A 144 16.12 10.43 -0.18
N PHE A 145 15.06 11.21 -0.43
CA PHE A 145 15.00 12.13 -1.57
C PHE A 145 15.90 13.37 -1.43
N THR A 146 16.00 13.95 -0.24
CA THR A 146 16.85 15.13 -0.01
C THR A 146 18.32 14.79 -0.10
N ASP A 147 18.69 13.59 0.36
CA ASP A 147 20.08 13.15 0.44
C ASP A 147 20.54 12.42 -0.83
N GLY A 148 19.70 12.39 -1.87
CA GLY A 148 20.01 11.76 -3.16
C GLY A 148 20.13 10.24 -3.11
N SER A 149 19.56 9.60 -2.09
CA SER A 149 19.63 8.14 -1.87
C SER A 149 18.50 7.36 -2.57
N LEU A 150 17.48 8.05 -3.08
CA LEU A 150 16.52 7.42 -3.98
C LEU A 150 17.19 7.15 -5.34
N PRO A 151 16.82 6.04 -6.02
CA PRO A 151 17.34 5.76 -7.35
C PRO A 151 17.02 6.90 -8.33
N SER A 152 17.88 7.07 -9.32
CA SER A 152 17.59 7.94 -10.46
C SER A 152 16.54 7.25 -11.34
N SER A 153 15.27 7.42 -10.96
CA SER A 153 14.11 6.86 -11.65
C SER A 153 13.09 7.95 -11.96
N ASP A 154 12.12 7.64 -12.82
CA ASP A 154 10.93 8.46 -12.94
C ASP A 154 10.12 8.35 -11.64
N LEU A 155 10.29 9.33 -10.75
CA LEU A 155 9.60 9.39 -9.46
C LEU A 155 8.08 9.43 -9.60
N SER A 156 7.57 9.81 -10.79
CA SER A 156 6.15 9.75 -11.06
C SER A 156 5.68 8.31 -11.33
N ALA A 157 6.52 7.44 -11.87
CA ALA A 157 6.21 6.03 -12.12
C ALA A 157 6.80 5.07 -11.08
N THR A 158 7.43 5.59 -10.02
CA THR A 158 8.12 4.79 -9.00
C THR A 158 7.43 4.88 -7.64
N ILE A 159 7.23 3.74 -6.99
CA ILE A 159 6.80 3.65 -5.59
C ILE A 159 7.87 2.98 -4.72
N PHE A 160 8.09 3.52 -3.52
CA PHE A 160 9.06 3.01 -2.56
C PHE A 160 8.35 2.25 -1.44
N ASN A 161 8.62 0.94 -1.36
CA ASN A 161 8.01 0.04 -0.39
C ASN A 161 8.86 0.00 0.88
N PHE A 162 8.27 0.31 2.04
CA PHE A 162 8.94 0.28 3.33
C PHE A 162 8.43 -0.88 4.19
N MET A 163 9.25 -1.91 4.33
CA MET A 163 8.90 -3.13 5.04
C MET A 163 9.42 -3.05 6.48
N LEU A 164 8.51 -3.18 7.46
CA LEU A 164 8.86 -3.22 8.87
C LEU A 164 9.22 -4.64 9.29
N PRO A 165 10.27 -4.83 10.11
CA PRO A 165 10.73 -6.15 10.54
C PRO A 165 9.80 -6.76 11.59
N SER A 166 10.02 -8.04 11.90
CA SER A 166 9.29 -8.77 12.93
C SER A 166 9.26 -8.00 14.26
N GLY A 167 8.10 -7.94 14.93
CA GLY A 167 7.88 -7.28 16.21
C GLY A 167 7.69 -5.76 16.14
N SER A 168 7.76 -5.14 14.96
CA SER A 168 7.39 -3.74 14.76
C SER A 168 5.87 -3.57 14.62
N GLU A 169 5.29 -2.56 15.27
CA GLU A 169 3.89 -2.17 15.10
C GLU A 169 3.74 -1.10 14.00
N LEU A 170 2.85 -1.31 13.04
CA LEU A 170 2.45 -0.30 12.06
C LEU A 170 1.24 0.48 12.57
N LYS A 171 1.26 1.81 12.42
CA LYS A 171 0.15 2.70 12.81
C LYS A 171 -0.35 3.55 11.65
N LEU A 172 -1.66 3.78 11.64
CA LEU A 172 -2.30 4.77 10.77
C LEU A 172 -3.43 5.47 11.53
N GLY A 173 -3.20 6.73 11.91
CA GLY A 173 -4.14 7.49 12.73
C GLY A 173 -4.43 6.81 14.07
N LYS A 174 -5.68 6.36 14.26
CA LYS A 174 -6.13 5.65 15.48
C LYS A 174 -6.07 4.12 15.35
N ASP A 175 -5.61 3.61 14.21
CA ASP A 175 -5.55 2.19 13.93
C ASP A 175 -4.12 1.63 13.93
N SER A 176 -4.01 0.30 14.01
CA SER A 176 -2.75 -0.41 14.22
C SER A 176 -2.75 -1.79 13.58
N SER A 177 -1.56 -2.30 13.24
CA SER A 177 -1.37 -3.68 12.79
C SER A 177 -1.79 -4.73 13.82
N LEU A 178 -1.78 -4.39 15.11
CA LEU A 178 -2.31 -5.25 16.17
C LEU A 178 -3.84 -5.47 16.06
N HIS A 179 -4.51 -4.72 15.18
CA HIS A 179 -5.94 -4.82 14.91
C HIS A 179 -6.26 -5.31 13.49
N GLY A 180 -5.25 -5.75 12.73
CA GLY A 180 -5.41 -6.32 11.39
C GLY A 180 -4.96 -5.41 10.23
N LEU A 181 -4.32 -4.27 10.48
CA LEU A 181 -3.70 -3.44 9.44
C LEU A 181 -2.42 -4.11 8.90
N GLY A 182 -2.42 -4.53 7.64
CA GLY A 182 -1.25 -5.12 6.99
C GLY A 182 -0.31 -4.08 6.40
N GLY A 183 -0.87 -3.06 5.75
CA GLY A 183 -0.13 -2.00 5.08
C GLY A 183 -1.02 -0.86 4.60
N TYR A 184 -0.38 0.17 4.09
CA TYR A 184 -1.02 1.28 3.40
C TYR A 184 -0.03 1.97 2.45
N HIS A 185 -0.56 2.75 1.52
CA HIS A 185 0.23 3.58 0.62
C HIS A 185 -0.18 5.05 0.67
N GLY A 186 0.68 5.91 0.11
CA GLY A 186 0.45 7.35 0.09
C GLY A 186 1.41 8.09 -0.82
N SER A 187 1.25 9.41 -0.86
CA SER A 187 2.12 10.30 -1.61
C SER A 187 2.54 11.50 -0.79
N LEU A 188 3.78 11.95 -0.96
CA LEU A 188 4.33 13.13 -0.32
C LEU A 188 4.76 14.15 -1.37
N HIS A 189 4.31 15.39 -1.23
CA HIS A 189 4.77 16.51 -2.05
C HIS A 189 5.97 17.19 -1.38
N VAL A 190 7.14 17.12 -2.00
CA VAL A 190 8.37 17.74 -1.52
C VAL A 190 8.73 18.91 -2.43
N LYS A 191 8.91 20.10 -1.84
CA LYS A 191 9.43 21.27 -2.54
C LYS A 191 10.92 21.42 -2.24
N LYS A 192 11.74 21.52 -3.27
CA LYS A 192 13.14 21.95 -3.15
C LYS A 192 13.23 23.45 -3.47
N PRO A 193 13.95 24.27 -2.68
CA PRO A 193 14.12 25.69 -3.00
C PRO A 193 14.65 25.87 -4.43
N GLY A 194 14.00 26.73 -5.22
CA GLY A 194 14.37 26.95 -6.63
C GLY A 194 13.95 25.85 -7.61
N GLN A 195 13.23 24.82 -7.16
CA GLN A 195 12.66 23.75 -8.00
C GLN A 195 11.14 23.67 -7.83
N GLY A 196 10.48 22.99 -8.77
CA GLY A 196 9.06 22.65 -8.65
C GLY A 196 8.78 21.68 -7.50
N SER A 197 7.49 21.41 -7.27
CA SER A 197 7.07 20.37 -6.33
C SER A 197 7.27 18.99 -6.95
N THR A 198 7.95 18.08 -6.25
CA THR A 198 8.08 16.66 -6.61
C THR A 198 7.11 15.85 -5.79
N THR A 199 6.36 14.94 -6.41
CA THR A 199 5.54 13.95 -5.71
C THR A 199 6.33 12.66 -5.56
N LEU A 200 6.41 12.13 -4.35
CA LEU A 200 7.03 10.85 -4.02
C LEU A 200 5.93 9.88 -3.59
N TYR A 201 5.94 8.66 -4.12
CA TYR A 201 4.98 7.63 -3.73
C TYR A 201 5.64 6.61 -2.82
N TYR A 202 4.94 6.21 -1.76
CA TYR A 202 5.41 5.21 -0.82
C TYR A 202 4.32 4.22 -0.48
N SER A 203 4.72 3.01 -0.12
CA SER A 203 3.90 2.09 0.65
C SER A 203 4.65 1.66 1.90
N VAL A 204 3.94 1.26 2.94
CA VAL A 204 4.52 0.71 4.16
C VAL A 204 3.68 -0.47 4.64
N GLY A 205 4.37 -1.51 5.09
CA GLY A 205 3.73 -2.75 5.51
C GLY A 205 4.48 -3.42 6.65
N VAL A 206 3.76 -4.19 7.45
CA VAL A 206 4.32 -4.91 8.61
C VAL A 206 4.65 -6.35 8.26
N PHE A 207 5.69 -6.90 8.89
CA PHE A 207 5.93 -8.34 8.91
C PHE A 207 4.78 -9.05 9.62
N SER A 208 3.91 -9.70 8.84
CA SER A 208 2.65 -10.24 9.36
C SER A 208 2.86 -11.58 10.06
N GLU A 209 2.72 -11.61 11.38
CA GLU A 209 3.13 -12.74 12.21
C GLU A 209 2.28 -12.91 13.48
N ILE A 210 2.44 -14.06 14.14
CA ILE A 210 2.03 -14.24 15.54
C ILE A 210 3.20 -13.83 16.44
N LEU A 211 2.97 -12.83 17.28
CA LEU A 211 3.96 -12.34 18.24
C LEU A 211 4.18 -13.35 19.37
N PRO A 212 5.29 -13.27 20.14
CA PRO A 212 5.56 -14.18 21.26
C PRO A 212 4.47 -14.23 22.34
N ASN A 213 3.64 -13.19 22.44
CA ASN A 213 2.50 -13.14 23.36
C ASN A 213 1.21 -13.77 22.80
N GLY A 214 1.27 -14.38 21.60
CA GLY A 214 0.13 -15.00 20.92
C GLY A 214 -0.75 -14.03 20.14
N ASN A 215 -0.49 -12.72 20.17
CA ASN A 215 -1.26 -11.75 19.42
C ASN A 215 -0.83 -11.71 17.95
N GLU A 216 -1.79 -11.48 17.07
CA GLU A 216 -1.50 -11.19 15.66
C GLU A 216 -0.94 -9.77 15.49
N ASN A 217 0.01 -9.65 14.56
CA ASN A 217 0.50 -8.39 14.03
C ASN A 217 0.33 -8.41 12.51
N GLY A 218 -0.50 -7.54 11.94
CA GLY A 218 -0.77 -7.51 10.50
C GLY A 218 -1.83 -8.51 10.06
N ILE A 219 -1.61 -9.17 8.92
CA ILE A 219 -2.55 -10.12 8.30
C ILE A 219 -1.93 -11.51 8.29
N VAL A 220 -2.17 -12.30 9.33
CA VAL A 220 -1.62 -13.67 9.44
C VAL A 220 -2.50 -14.65 8.66
N ALA A 221 -2.37 -14.65 7.33
CA ALA A 221 -3.16 -15.47 6.42
C ALA A 221 -2.46 -16.76 5.97
N PHE A 222 -1.13 -16.81 6.08
CA PHE A 222 -0.32 -17.92 5.61
C PHE A 222 0.54 -18.53 6.71
N ASP A 223 1.00 -19.76 6.46
CA ASP A 223 1.92 -20.53 7.31
C ASP A 223 3.30 -19.89 7.47
N LYS A 224 3.70 -19.06 6.50
CA LYS A 224 4.96 -18.30 6.54
C LYS A 224 4.68 -16.79 6.50
N PRO A 225 5.16 -16.02 7.48
CA PRO A 225 4.93 -14.57 7.56
C PRO A 225 5.25 -13.80 6.28
N TRP A 226 6.35 -14.13 5.60
CA TRP A 226 6.77 -13.44 4.38
C TRP A 226 5.73 -13.54 3.25
N LYS A 227 4.91 -14.59 3.20
CA LYS A 227 3.84 -14.73 2.17
C LYS A 227 2.75 -13.68 2.36
N SER A 228 2.39 -13.40 3.61
CA SER A 228 1.45 -12.33 3.92
C SER A 228 2.01 -10.96 3.55
N VAL A 229 3.31 -10.73 3.77
CA VAL A 229 4.00 -9.51 3.33
C VAL A 229 3.88 -9.35 1.82
N VAL A 230 4.14 -10.39 1.04
CA VAL A 230 3.98 -10.37 -0.43
C VAL A 230 2.53 -10.02 -0.82
N GLY A 231 1.54 -10.61 -0.17
CA GLY A 231 0.13 -10.29 -0.41
C GLY A 231 -0.23 -8.83 -0.11
N THR A 232 0.30 -8.28 0.98
CA THR A 232 0.15 -6.86 1.32
C THR A 232 0.76 -5.96 0.27
N PHE A 233 2.04 -6.13 -0.08
CA PHE A 233 2.68 -5.25 -1.05
C PHE A 233 2.17 -5.44 -2.48
N TYR A 234 1.73 -6.64 -2.86
CA TYR A 234 1.04 -6.83 -4.13
C TYR A 234 -0.25 -5.99 -4.19
N HIS A 235 -1.01 -5.92 -3.10
CA HIS A 235 -2.17 -5.03 -3.01
C HIS A 235 -1.77 -3.56 -3.17
N GLU A 236 -0.85 -3.06 -2.33
CA GLU A 236 -0.44 -1.65 -2.35
C GLU A 236 0.14 -1.20 -3.69
N LEU A 237 0.93 -2.06 -4.35
CA LEU A 237 1.51 -1.77 -5.66
C LEU A 237 0.45 -1.68 -6.76
N ASN A 238 -0.60 -2.50 -6.67
CA ASN A 238 -1.69 -2.42 -7.63
C ASN A 238 -2.58 -1.22 -7.40
N GLU A 239 -2.85 -0.85 -6.14
CA GLU A 239 -3.54 0.40 -5.83
C GLU A 239 -2.77 1.61 -6.37
N PHE A 240 -1.45 1.68 -6.19
CA PHE A 240 -0.62 2.73 -6.80
C PHE A 240 -0.74 2.84 -8.32
N ARG A 241 -0.99 1.73 -9.02
CA ARG A 241 -1.18 1.76 -10.48
C ARG A 241 -2.53 2.34 -10.88
N THR A 242 -3.53 2.27 -10.02
CA THR A 242 -4.94 2.50 -10.35
C THR A 242 -5.61 3.68 -9.62
N ASP A 243 -4.98 4.24 -8.59
CA ASP A 243 -5.47 5.35 -7.75
C ASP A 243 -4.69 6.67 -8.02
#